data_AF-A0A9E4AIQ5-F1
#
_entry.id   AF-A0A9E4AIQ5-F1
#
_cell.length_a   1.000
_cell.length_b   1.000
_cell.length_c   1.000
_cell.angle_alpha   90.00
_cell.angle_beta   90.00
_cell.angle_gamma   90.00
#
_symmetry.space_group_name_H-M   'P 1'
#
loop_
_entity.id
_entity.type
_entity.pdbx_description
1 polymer ?
#
loop_
_entity_poly.entity_id
_entity_poly.type
_entity_poly.pdbx_seq_one_letter_code
_entity_poly.pdbx_strand_id
1 'polypeptide(L)'
;MRFGRFIAFNFCGEDFPTEPKTAFYDWLYITALYQKKKDLMEELEKFQGFSDIVFNPSRSLNCQARAICFIIQIGFHSLFCFMSDFLFIPFYPTDSGY
;
A
#
# COMPACT_ATOMS: atom_id res chain seq x y z
N MET A 1 -3.39 -5.29 -32.17
CA MET A 1 -2.52 -4.90 -31.05
C MET A 1 -2.46 -6.06 -30.06
N ARG A 2 -1.29 -6.62 -29.77
CA ARG A 2 -1.11 -7.53 -28.63
C ARG A 2 -0.73 -6.65 -27.44
N PHE A 3 -1.66 -6.43 -26.51
CA PHE A 3 -1.30 -5.92 -25.20
C PHE A 3 -0.49 -7.01 -24.50
N GLY A 4 0.74 -6.70 -24.12
CA GLY A 4 1.55 -7.60 -23.29
C GLY A 4 0.81 -7.81 -21.97
N ARG A 5 0.69 -9.06 -21.52
CA ARG A 5 0.07 -9.36 -20.22
C ARG A 5 0.99 -8.81 -19.13
N PHE A 6 0.45 -7.98 -18.26
CA PHE A 6 1.15 -7.56 -17.05
C PHE A 6 1.25 -8.77 -16.10
N ILE A 7 2.47 -9.19 -15.76
CA ILE A 7 2.74 -10.48 -15.08
C ILE A 7 3.33 -10.33 -13.67
N ALA A 8 4.03 -9.24 -13.37
CA ALA A 8 4.59 -8.94 -12.05
C ALA A 8 5.11 -7.50 -11.99
N PHE A 9 5.29 -6.96 -10.79
CA PHE A 9 6.19 -5.82 -10.54
C PHE A 9 7.54 -6.36 -10.10
N ASN A 10 8.64 -5.94 -10.72
CA ASN A 10 9.98 -6.27 -10.22
C ASN A 10 10.54 -5.06 -9.46
N PHE A 11 10.85 -5.24 -8.19
CA PHE A 11 11.46 -4.21 -7.35
C PHE A 11 12.65 -4.79 -6.59
N CYS A 12 13.82 -4.17 -6.73
CA CYS A 12 15.06 -4.63 -6.10
C CYS A 12 15.44 -6.09 -6.40
N GLY A 13 15.01 -6.65 -7.53
CA GLY A 13 15.26 -8.05 -7.91
C GLY A 13 14.23 -9.04 -7.39
N GLU A 14 13.19 -8.57 -6.69
CA GLU A 14 12.09 -9.39 -6.19
C GLU A 14 10.82 -9.16 -7.02
N ASP A 15 10.16 -10.26 -7.39
CA ASP A 15 8.92 -10.24 -8.17
C ASP A 15 7.71 -10.20 -7.25
N PHE A 16 6.94 -9.11 -7.35
CA PHE A 16 5.67 -8.94 -6.67
C PHE A 16 4.51 -9.40 -7.56
N PRO A 17 3.52 -10.10 -6.98
CA PRO A 17 2.36 -10.52 -7.72
C PRO A 17 1.54 -9.32 -8.20
N THR A 18 0.82 -9.49 -9.31
CA THR A 18 -0.07 -8.46 -9.86
C THR A 18 -1.40 -8.38 -9.13
N GLU A 19 -1.67 -9.34 -8.25
CA GLU A 19 -2.89 -9.41 -7.45
C GLU A 19 -2.52 -9.60 -5.96
N PRO A 20 -3.17 -8.85 -5.05
CA PRO A 20 -4.16 -7.80 -5.31
C PRO A 20 -3.54 -6.56 -6.01
N LYS A 21 -4.25 -5.97 -6.98
CA LYS A 21 -3.73 -4.88 -7.85
C LYS A 21 -3.08 -3.71 -7.10
N THR A 22 -3.59 -3.39 -5.91
CA THR A 22 -3.16 -2.26 -5.08
C THR A 22 -2.03 -2.63 -4.11
N ALA A 23 -1.82 -3.93 -3.85
CA ALA A 23 -0.95 -4.40 -2.78
C ALA A 23 0.51 -3.94 -2.92
N PHE A 24 1.04 -3.93 -4.14
CA PHE A 24 2.40 -3.46 -4.39
C PHE A 24 2.57 -1.98 -3.99
N TYR A 25 1.65 -1.11 -4.40
CA TYR A 25 1.75 0.32 -4.15
C TYR A 25 1.48 0.66 -2.69
N ASP A 26 0.53 -0.02 -2.07
CA ASP A 26 0.32 0.08 -0.63
C ASP A 26 1.59 -0.29 0.14
N TRP A 27 2.18 -1.45 -0.14
CA TRP A 27 3.44 -1.85 0.48
C TRP A 27 4.56 -0.82 0.25
N LEU A 28 4.67 -0.27 -0.95
CA LEU A 28 5.66 0.73 -1.28
C LEU A 28 5.47 2.01 -0.45
N TYR A 29 4.25 2.52 -0.35
CA TYR A 29 3.93 3.71 0.43
C TYR A 29 4.13 3.48 1.93
N ILE A 30 3.66 2.34 2.44
CA ILE A 30 3.81 1.92 3.82
C ILE A 30 5.30 1.85 4.19
N THR A 31 6.10 1.21 3.35
CA THR A 31 7.55 1.06 3.55
C THR A 31 8.25 2.41 3.56
N ALA A 32 7.91 3.31 2.63
CA ALA A 32 8.46 4.65 2.61
C ALA A 32 8.07 5.46 3.86
N LEU A 33 6.84 5.29 4.35
CA LEU A 33 6.33 5.95 5.55
C LEU A 33 7.03 5.43 6.81
N TYR A 34 7.25 4.12 6.91
CA TYR A 34 7.93 3.47 8.04
C TYR A 34 9.40 3.90 8.16
N GLN A 35 10.06 4.18 7.03
CA GLN A 35 11.41 4.75 7.03
C GLN A 35 11.46 6.19 7.56
N LYS A 36 10.32 6.87 7.70
CA LYS A 36 10.23 8.20 8.32
C LYS A 36 10.04 8.07 9.84
N LYS A 37 10.30 9.17 10.55
CA LYS A 37 10.29 9.23 12.01
C LYS A 37 8.93 8.82 12.60
N LYS A 38 8.95 8.16 13.76
CA LYS A 38 7.75 7.80 14.54
C LYS A 38 6.81 8.99 14.79
N ASP A 39 7.37 10.17 14.98
CA ASP A 39 6.62 11.41 15.24
C ASP A 39 5.59 11.72 14.12
N LEU A 40 5.91 11.38 12.86
CA LEU A 40 4.97 11.58 11.75
C LEU A 40 3.73 10.69 11.89
N MET A 41 3.89 9.48 12.44
CA MET A 41 2.78 8.54 12.60
C MET A 41 1.82 9.01 13.69
N GLU A 42 2.38 9.50 14.81
CA GLU A 42 1.58 10.10 15.89
C GLU A 42 0.80 11.32 15.41
N GLU A 43 1.32 12.06 14.44
CA GLU A 43 0.57 13.14 13.80
C GLU A 43 -0.54 12.63 12.89
N LEU A 44 -0.28 11.58 12.09
CA LEU A 44 -1.28 11.02 11.17
C LEU A 44 -2.48 10.42 11.92
N GLU A 45 -2.27 9.79 13.08
CA GLU A 45 -3.35 9.24 13.90
C GLU A 45 -4.36 10.30 14.41
N LYS A 46 -3.99 11.59 14.39
CA LYS A 46 -4.87 12.69 14.80
C LYS A 46 -5.92 13.04 13.74
N PHE A 47 -5.77 12.55 12.51
CA PHE A 47 -6.70 12.84 11.43
C PHE A 47 -7.80 11.78 11.33
N GLN A 48 -9.04 12.21 11.12
CA GLN A 48 -10.19 11.31 10.99
C GLN A 48 -10.39 10.77 9.57
N GLY A 49 -9.62 11.25 8.60
CA GLY A 49 -9.73 10.82 7.21
C GLY A 49 -8.63 11.39 6.33
N PHE A 50 -8.35 10.69 5.25
CA PHE A 50 -7.35 11.04 4.25
C PHE A 50 -8.01 11.11 2.88
N SER A 51 -7.59 12.07 2.08
CA SER A 51 -8.02 12.19 0.69
C SER A 51 -6.81 12.39 -0.20
N ASP A 52 -6.89 11.82 -1.38
CA ASP A 52 -5.87 11.98 -2.40
C ASP A 52 -6.23 13.16 -3.30
N ILE A 53 -5.34 14.16 -3.33
CA ILE A 53 -5.52 15.36 -4.16
C ILE A 53 -5.52 15.00 -5.67
N VAL A 54 -4.86 13.90 -6.06
CA VAL A 54 -4.66 13.48 -7.46
C VAL A 54 -5.39 12.16 -7.77
N PHE A 55 -6.33 11.71 -6.93
CA PHE A 55 -7.07 10.47 -7.22
C PHE A 55 -7.89 10.62 -8.49
N ASN A 56 -7.59 9.77 -9.48
CA ASN A 56 -8.34 9.66 -10.72
C ASN A 56 -8.65 8.19 -10.96
N PRO A 57 -9.87 7.71 -10.64
CA PRO A 57 -10.23 6.30 -10.77
C PRO A 57 -10.18 5.80 -12.23
N SER A 58 -10.21 6.71 -13.21
CA SER A 58 -10.05 6.38 -14.63
C SER A 58 -8.59 6.20 -15.06
N ARG A 59 -7.61 6.61 -14.23
CA ARG A 59 -6.18 6.61 -14.58
C ARG A 59 -5.24 5.98 -13.55
N SER A 60 -5.62 5.95 -12.28
CA SER A 60 -4.81 5.44 -11.17
C SER A 60 -5.68 4.67 -10.20
N LEU A 61 -5.39 3.37 -10.06
CA LEU A 61 -5.90 2.53 -8.98
C LEU A 61 -5.14 2.78 -7.66
N ASN A 62 -3.97 3.42 -7.73
CA ASN A 62 -3.10 3.62 -6.58
C ASN A 62 -3.53 4.85 -5.81
N CYS A 63 -3.69 4.69 -4.50
CA CYS A 63 -4.29 5.66 -3.59
C CYS A 63 -3.41 5.78 -2.34
N GLN A 64 -2.68 6.90 -2.17
CA GLN A 64 -1.81 7.10 -1.02
C GLN A 64 -2.62 7.18 0.27
N ALA A 65 -3.78 7.84 0.22
CA ALA A 65 -4.72 7.94 1.32
C ALA A 65 -5.20 6.57 1.81
N ARG A 66 -5.45 5.62 0.90
CA ARG A 66 -5.84 4.25 1.27
C ARG A 66 -4.73 3.54 2.03
N ALA A 67 -3.49 3.62 1.55
CA ALA A 67 -2.34 3.02 2.25
C ALA A 67 -2.15 3.59 3.67
N ILE A 68 -2.32 4.91 3.84
CA ILE A 68 -2.24 5.56 5.16
C ILE A 68 -3.37 5.06 6.08
N CYS A 69 -4.61 5.05 5.57
CA CYS A 69 -5.77 4.58 6.31
C CYS A 69 -5.61 3.12 6.75
N PHE A 70 -5.06 2.28 5.87
CA PHE A 70 -4.76 0.89 6.16
C PHE A 70 -3.76 0.75 7.31
N ILE A 71 -2.65 1.51 7.31
CA ILE A 71 -1.66 1.50 8.41
C ILE A 71 -2.29 1.87 9.75
N ILE A 72 -3.08 2.94 9.77
CA ILE A 72 -3.71 3.42 11.00
C ILE A 72 -4.70 2.37 11.52
N GLN A 73 -5.42 1.69 10.64
CA GLN A 73 -6.36 0.64 11.01
C GLN A 73 -5.69 -0.61 11.61
N ILE A 74 -4.56 -1.06 11.04
CA ILE A 74 -3.82 -2.25 11.55
C ILE A 74 -2.93 -1.93 12.76
N GLY A 75 -2.64 -0.65 12.99
CA GLY A 75 -1.75 -0.18 14.04
C GLY A 75 -0.27 -0.34 13.69
N PHE A 76 0.50 0.73 13.92
CA PHE A 76 1.92 0.79 13.56
C PHE A 76 2.78 -0.26 14.27
N HIS A 77 2.44 -0.63 15.50
CA HIS A 77 3.20 -1.62 16.26
C HIS A 77 3.18 -3.01 15.60
N SER A 78 2.08 -3.33 14.91
CA SER A 78 1.92 -4.57 14.16
C SER A 78 2.70 -4.56 12.84
N LEU A 79 2.98 -3.36 12.30
CA LEU A 79 3.54 -3.14 10.96
C LEU A 79 4.92 -3.77 10.76
N PHE A 80 5.73 -3.85 11.82
CA PHE A 80 7.06 -4.46 11.74
C PHE A 80 7.00 -5.91 11.25
N CYS A 81 6.00 -6.69 11.69
CA CYS A 81 5.81 -8.07 11.24
C CYS A 81 5.31 -8.17 9.78
N PHE A 82 4.71 -7.11 9.25
CA PHE A 82 4.17 -7.07 7.88
C PHE A 82 5.21 -6.68 6.83
N MET A 83 6.31 -6.05 7.24
CA MET A 83 7.30 -5.49 6.31
C MET A 83 8.42 -6.46 5.95
N SER A 84 8.67 -7.49 6.76
CA SER A 84 9.60 -8.57 6.41
C SER A 84 8.93 -9.57 5.47
N ASP A 85 9.56 -9.83 4.32
CA ASP A 85 9.33 -11.00 3.46
C ASP A 85 7.98 -11.11 2.74
N PHE A 86 7.33 -9.98 2.39
CA PHE A 86 6.05 -9.98 1.65
C PHE A 86 4.91 -10.76 2.29
N LEU A 87 5.07 -11.13 3.57
CA LEU A 87 4.12 -11.87 4.37
C LEU A 87 2.82 -11.10 4.60
N PHE A 88 2.73 -9.83 4.20
CA PHE A 88 1.50 -9.07 4.24
C PHE A 88 0.46 -9.49 3.19
N ILE A 89 0.86 -10.08 2.06
CA ILE A 89 -0.07 -10.39 0.95
C ILE A 89 -1.22 -11.33 1.38
N PRO A 90 -0.98 -12.42 2.16
CA PRO A 90 -2.06 -13.25 2.70
C PRO A 90 -3.04 -12.54 3.63
N PHE A 91 -2.61 -11.45 4.27
CA PHE A 91 -3.42 -10.65 5.20
C PHE A 91 -3.94 -9.37 4.55
N TYR A 92 -3.52 -9.08 3.32
CA TYR A 92 -3.91 -7.89 2.62
C TYR A 92 -5.40 -8.00 2.28
N PRO A 93 -6.21 -6.99 2.61
CA PRO A 93 -7.62 -7.01 2.26
C PRO A 93 -7.71 -7.10 0.73
N THR A 94 -8.16 -8.25 0.23
CA THR A 94 -8.47 -8.43 -1.17
C THR A 94 -9.64 -7.51 -1.47
N ASP A 95 -9.39 -6.40 -2.18
CA ASP A 95 -10.40 -5.38 -2.47
C ASP A 95 -11.69 -6.05 -3.01
N SER A 96 -12.72 -6.09 -2.18
CA SER A 96 -14.09 -6.38 -2.60
C SER A 96 -14.67 -5.09 -3.20
N GLY A 97 -14.32 -4.80 -4.46
CA GLY A 97 -15.01 -3.79 -5.25
C GLY A 97 -14.19 -2.52 -5.53
N TYR A 98 -13.32 -2.63 -6.53
CA TYR A 98 -13.15 -1.61 -7.56
C TYR A 98 -13.34 -2.27 -8.93
#